data_AF-A0A0K1PU46-F1
#
_entry.id   AF-A0A0K1PU46-F1
#
_cell.length_a   1.000
_cell.length_b   1.000
_cell.length_c   1.000
_cell.angle_alpha   90.00
_cell.angle_beta   90.00
_cell.angle_gamma   90.00
#
_symmetry.space_group_name_H-M   'P 1'
#
loop_
_entity.id
_entity.type
_entity.pdbx_description
1 polymer ?
#
loop_
_entity_poly.entity_id
_entity_poly.type
_entity_poly.pdbx_seq_one_letter_code
_entity_poly.pdbx_strand_id
1 'polypeptide(L)'
;MLKLMMGMRSPRIASAMAAYGFKDSDLQEGWALLHAVGRVKLDANGTPATDTSTLTELDAWENRWFPIASATLERRFPAVHAQIFKNLSQTEGPAVAVSVRTFLERFDQMAQGIGSYGAEGKQAKDVLVSRGLTDTILNDARALLENVGKIAVSKEPAAPQDPKAIEKAENELWAWYLEWSQIARIAVTQRALLKQLGFVSNRAKSHAVDDGEETDDEVPVAGGLAKPAIPVAPNV
;
A
#
# COMPACT_ATOMS: atom_id res chain seq x y z
N MET A 1 -6.14 -6.29 -4.19
CA MET A 1 -5.09 -7.33 -4.22
C MET A 1 -3.89 -7.02 -3.33
N LEU A 2 -3.07 -6.00 -3.60
CA LEU A 2 -1.87 -5.71 -2.80
C LEU A 2 -2.16 -5.49 -1.30
N LYS A 3 -3.28 -4.84 -0.96
CA LYS A 3 -3.74 -4.65 0.42
C LYS A 3 -4.07 -5.98 1.13
N LEU A 4 -4.57 -6.98 0.40
CA LEU A 4 -4.84 -8.31 0.95
C LEU A 4 -3.52 -8.98 1.35
N MET A 5 -2.55 -9.01 0.42
CA MET A 5 -1.22 -9.59 0.63
C MET A 5 -0.45 -8.89 1.76
N MET A 6 -0.51 -7.56 1.82
CA MET A 6 0.10 -6.79 2.90
C MET A 6 -0.61 -7.02 4.24
N GLY A 7 -1.94 -7.13 4.24
CA GLY A 7 -2.72 -7.46 5.44
C GLY A 7 -2.40 -8.85 6.00
N MET A 8 -2.13 -9.83 5.14
CA MET A 8 -1.77 -11.20 5.54
C MET A 8 -0.39 -11.33 6.20
N ARG A 9 0.46 -10.30 6.13
CA ARG A 9 1.70 -10.22 6.91
C ARG A 9 1.47 -9.90 8.40
N SER A 10 0.25 -9.52 8.78
CA SER A 10 -0.13 -9.34 10.17
C SER A 10 -0.27 -10.70 10.87
N PRO A 11 0.43 -10.96 11.99
CA PRO A 11 0.37 -12.24 12.70
C PRO A 11 -1.05 -12.65 13.10
N ARG A 12 -1.91 -11.66 13.42
CA ARG A 12 -3.31 -11.89 13.81
C ARG A 12 -4.17 -12.36 12.64
N ILE A 13 -3.92 -11.81 11.44
CA ILE A 13 -4.64 -12.20 10.23
C ILE A 13 -4.12 -13.55 9.74
N ALA A 14 -2.80 -13.74 9.71
CA ALA A 14 -2.17 -15.00 9.35
C ALA A 14 -2.66 -16.16 10.24
N SER A 15 -2.76 -15.93 11.56
CA SER A 15 -3.27 -16.94 12.49
C SER A 15 -4.74 -17.30 12.24
N ALA A 16 -5.59 -16.33 11.90
CA ALA A 16 -6.99 -16.60 11.57
C ALA A 16 -7.12 -17.37 10.25
N MET A 17 -6.27 -17.05 9.26
CA MET A 17 -6.24 -17.70 7.95
C MET A 17 -5.66 -19.13 8.02
N ALA A 18 -4.71 -19.38 8.93
CA ALA A 18 -4.10 -20.70 9.12
C ALA A 18 -5.11 -21.78 9.54
N ALA A 19 -6.22 -21.42 10.20
CA ALA A 19 -7.32 -22.32 10.52
C ALA A 19 -8.01 -22.89 9.26
N TYR A 20 -7.86 -22.21 8.12
CA TYR A 20 -8.37 -22.61 6.81
C TYR A 20 -7.26 -23.09 5.87
N GLY A 21 -6.08 -23.40 6.42
CA GLY A 21 -4.98 -24.01 5.67
C GLY A 21 -4.00 -23.04 5.02
N PHE A 22 -4.16 -21.72 5.19
CA PHE A 22 -3.23 -20.73 4.66
C PHE A 22 -1.83 -20.89 5.27
N LYS A 23 -0.82 -20.99 4.41
CA LYS A 23 0.59 -21.17 4.75
C LYS A 23 1.44 -20.08 4.11
N ASP A 24 2.69 -20.00 4.55
CA ASP A 24 3.68 -19.10 3.95
C ASP A 24 3.89 -19.37 2.45
N SER A 25 3.78 -20.64 2.01
CA SER A 25 3.83 -21.03 0.60
C SER A 25 2.75 -20.33 -0.23
N ASP A 26 1.56 -20.13 0.32
CA ASP A 26 0.43 -19.57 -0.41
C ASP A 26 0.58 -18.05 -0.53
N LEU A 27 1.19 -17.41 0.47
CA LEU A 27 1.60 -16.01 0.38
C LEU A 27 2.71 -15.82 -0.66
N GLN A 28 3.71 -16.71 -0.68
CA GLN A 28 4.78 -16.72 -1.67
C GLN A 28 4.22 -16.93 -3.08
N GLU A 29 3.24 -17.81 -3.27
CA GLU A 29 2.54 -18.00 -4.53
C GLU A 29 1.86 -16.71 -5.00
N GLY A 30 1.13 -16.02 -4.12
CA GLY A 30 0.52 -14.73 -4.44
C GLY A 30 1.54 -13.67 -4.88
N TRP A 31 2.72 -13.64 -4.26
CA TRP A 31 3.83 -12.77 -4.67
C TRP A 31 4.38 -13.18 -6.04
N ALA A 32 4.61 -14.47 -6.26
CA ALA A 32 5.11 -15.00 -7.53
C ALA A 32 4.14 -14.66 -8.69
N LEU A 33 2.84 -14.83 -8.50
CA LEU A 33 1.81 -14.49 -9.48
C LEU A 33 1.78 -12.98 -9.77
N LEU A 34 1.89 -12.14 -8.73
CA LEU A 34 1.92 -10.69 -8.90
C LEU A 34 3.16 -10.26 -9.70
N HIS A 35 4.30 -10.87 -9.40
CA HIS A 35 5.53 -10.68 -10.17
C HIS A 35 5.42 -11.22 -11.60
N ALA A 36 4.70 -12.31 -11.84
CA ALA A 36 4.48 -12.86 -13.18
C ALA A 36 3.65 -11.91 -14.05
N VAL A 37 2.54 -11.36 -13.53
CA VAL A 37 1.76 -10.32 -14.23
C VAL A 37 2.61 -9.08 -14.47
N GLY A 38 3.42 -8.69 -13.49
CA GLY A 38 4.38 -7.58 -13.61
C GLY A 38 5.40 -7.83 -14.72
N ARG A 39 6.09 -8.98 -14.70
CA ARG A 39 7.10 -9.39 -15.68
C ARG A 39 6.50 -9.54 -17.06
N VAL A 40 5.36 -10.19 -17.23
CA VAL A 40 4.71 -10.31 -18.54
C VAL A 40 4.33 -8.92 -19.09
N LYS A 41 3.89 -7.97 -18.26
CA LYS A 41 3.66 -6.57 -18.66
C LYS A 41 4.95 -5.75 -18.87
N LEU A 42 6.04 -6.11 -18.21
CA LEU A 42 7.31 -5.40 -18.28
C LEU A 42 8.19 -5.94 -19.42
N ASP A 43 8.15 -7.24 -19.68
CA ASP A 43 8.58 -7.94 -20.89
C ASP A 43 7.72 -7.47 -22.07
N ALA A 44 6.46 -7.09 -21.82
CA ALA A 44 5.62 -6.44 -22.82
C ALA A 44 6.12 -5.07 -23.28
N ASN A 45 6.67 -4.33 -22.33
CA ASN A 45 7.38 -3.09 -22.57
C ASN A 45 8.89 -3.32 -22.73
N GLY A 46 9.29 -4.60 -22.85
CA GLY A 46 10.64 -5.11 -22.80
C GLY A 46 11.47 -4.60 -21.62
N THR A 47 11.74 -5.42 -20.60
CA THR A 47 12.69 -5.05 -19.54
C THR A 47 14.05 -5.67 -19.79
N PRO A 48 15.16 -4.96 -19.56
CA PRO A 48 16.44 -5.59 -19.28
C PRO A 48 16.40 -6.28 -17.91
N ALA A 49 17.22 -7.30 -17.71
CA ALA A 49 17.61 -7.73 -16.37
C ALA A 49 18.07 -6.47 -15.60
N THR A 50 17.35 -6.11 -14.54
CA THR A 50 17.82 -5.06 -13.64
C THR A 50 19.20 -5.48 -13.16
N ASP A 51 20.20 -4.61 -13.30
CA ASP A 51 21.55 -4.89 -12.81
C ASP A 51 21.43 -5.09 -11.29
N THR A 52 21.41 -6.36 -10.87
CA THR A 52 21.11 -6.78 -9.50
C THR A 52 22.13 -6.20 -8.52
N SER A 53 23.31 -5.82 -9.02
CA SER A 53 24.35 -5.12 -8.28
C SER A 53 23.85 -3.79 -7.70
N THR A 54 23.23 -2.92 -8.51
CA THR A 54 22.78 -1.59 -8.07
C THR A 54 21.63 -1.68 -7.07
N LEU A 55 20.70 -2.64 -7.25
CA LEU A 55 19.64 -2.89 -6.27
C LEU A 55 20.19 -3.46 -4.95
N THR A 56 21.21 -4.32 -5.02
CA THR A 56 21.88 -4.87 -3.83
C THR A 56 22.62 -3.76 -3.05
N GLU A 57 23.24 -2.82 -3.76
CA GLU A 57 23.89 -1.67 -3.13
C GLU A 57 22.89 -0.72 -2.47
N LEU A 58 21.73 -0.48 -3.10
CA LEU A 58 20.63 0.28 -2.49
C LEU A 58 20.07 -0.43 -1.25
N ASP A 59 19.94 -1.75 -1.28
CA ASP A 59 19.47 -2.56 -0.16
C ASP A 59 20.45 -2.49 1.02
N ALA A 60 21.75 -2.65 0.75
CA ALA A 60 22.80 -2.48 1.75
C ALA A 60 22.80 -1.06 2.35
N TRP A 61 22.56 -0.04 1.52
CA TRP A 61 22.43 1.34 1.97
C TRP A 61 21.21 1.53 2.89
N GLU A 62 20.03 1.03 2.50
CA GLU A 62 18.80 1.09 3.31
C GLU A 62 19.00 0.38 4.66
N ASN A 63 19.55 -0.84 4.61
CA ASN A 63 19.81 -1.67 5.78
C ASN A 63 20.81 -1.03 6.76
N ARG A 64 21.72 -0.20 6.26
CA ARG A 64 22.64 0.56 7.12
C ARG A 64 22.01 1.81 7.69
N TRP A 65 21.41 2.65 6.85
CA TRP A 65 21.12 4.04 7.22
C TRP A 65 19.73 4.23 7.80
N PHE A 66 18.73 3.41 7.44
CA PHE A 66 17.39 3.53 8.03
C PHE A 66 17.38 3.26 9.53
N PRO A 67 18.04 2.20 10.05
CA PRO A 67 18.09 1.97 11.50
C PRO A 67 18.78 3.10 12.26
N ILE A 68 19.90 3.61 11.73
CA ILE A 68 20.67 4.70 12.37
C ILE A 68 19.83 5.99 12.40
N ALA A 69 19.22 6.35 11.27
CA ALA A 69 18.40 7.55 11.18
C ALA A 69 17.14 7.43 12.03
N SER A 70 16.45 6.28 11.99
CA SER A 70 15.26 6.03 12.80
C SER A 70 15.57 6.17 14.29
N ALA A 71 16.55 5.43 14.82
CA ALA A 71 16.89 5.48 16.24
C ALA A 71 17.35 6.88 16.70
N THR A 72 18.07 7.59 15.84
CA THR A 72 18.55 8.95 16.16
C THR A 72 17.39 9.94 16.24
N LEU A 73 16.50 9.93 15.24
CA LEU A 73 15.37 10.85 15.18
C LEU A 73 14.29 10.50 16.21
N GLU A 74 14.00 9.23 16.44
CA GLU A 74 13.01 8.79 17.42
C GLU A 74 13.35 9.29 18.83
N ARG A 75 14.64 9.25 19.21
CA ARG A 75 15.10 9.72 20.52
C ARG A 75 15.11 11.25 20.66
N ARG A 76 15.52 11.99 19.61
CA ARG A 76 15.86 13.42 19.72
C ARG A 76 14.88 14.36 19.03
N PHE A 77 14.19 13.88 18.00
CA PHE A 77 13.28 14.64 17.14
C PHE A 77 12.08 13.78 16.74
N PRO A 78 11.25 13.29 17.68
CA PRO A 78 10.19 12.31 17.40
C PRO A 78 9.15 12.81 16.39
N ALA A 79 8.88 14.13 16.35
CA ALA A 79 7.99 14.73 15.36
C ALA A 79 8.59 14.69 13.93
N VAL A 80 9.91 14.87 13.80
CA VAL A 80 10.64 14.76 12.54
C VAL A 80 10.71 13.29 12.10
N HIS A 81 10.97 12.37 13.05
CA HIS A 81 10.93 10.92 12.81
C HIS A 81 9.62 10.48 12.20
N ALA A 82 8.49 10.83 12.83
CA ALA A 82 7.16 10.45 12.38
C ALA A 82 6.85 10.95 10.95
N GLN A 83 7.43 12.07 10.53
CA GLN A 83 7.27 12.63 9.18
C GLN A 83 8.19 11.94 8.16
N ILE A 84 9.49 11.82 8.46
CA ILE A 84 10.47 11.17 7.56
C ILE A 84 10.09 9.71 7.34
N PHE A 85 9.76 8.98 8.41
CA PHE A 85 9.46 7.55 8.35
C PHE A 85 7.98 7.22 8.13
N LYS A 86 7.14 8.21 7.78
CA LYS A 86 5.73 7.97 7.52
C LYS A 86 5.52 6.98 6.38
N ASN A 87 4.95 5.81 6.68
CA ASN A 87 4.79 4.69 5.74
C ASN A 87 6.11 4.24 5.09
N LEU A 88 7.22 4.42 5.79
CA LEU A 88 8.54 4.01 5.33
C LEU A 88 9.07 2.96 6.30
N SER A 89 9.34 1.78 5.78
CA SER A 89 10.04 0.70 6.47
C SER A 89 11.10 0.17 5.54
N GLN A 90 12.04 -0.63 6.06
CA GLN A 90 12.93 -1.41 5.23
C GLN A 90 12.12 -2.30 4.28
N THR A 91 12.61 -2.45 3.05
CA THR A 91 11.96 -3.23 2.01
C THR A 91 12.98 -4.15 1.34
N GLU A 92 12.52 -4.99 0.42
CA GLU A 92 13.39 -5.89 -0.32
C GLU A 92 13.15 -5.72 -1.82
N GLY A 93 14.20 -5.96 -2.62
CA GLY A 93 14.12 -5.95 -4.08
C GLY A 93 13.76 -4.56 -4.65
N PRO A 94 12.97 -4.47 -5.73
CA PRO A 94 12.70 -3.19 -6.40
C PRO A 94 12.04 -2.12 -5.53
N ALA A 95 11.39 -2.51 -4.42
CA ALA A 95 10.76 -1.58 -3.49
C ALA A 95 11.78 -0.70 -2.75
N VAL A 96 13.03 -1.17 -2.61
CA VAL A 96 14.13 -0.44 -1.96
C VAL A 96 14.44 0.87 -2.70
N ALA A 97 14.38 0.87 -4.03
CA ALA A 97 14.61 2.09 -4.79
C ALA A 97 13.55 3.17 -4.50
N VAL A 98 12.31 2.76 -4.20
CA VAL A 98 11.22 3.68 -3.86
C VAL A 98 11.37 4.18 -2.42
N SER A 99 11.72 3.30 -1.47
CA SER A 99 11.91 3.68 -0.07
C SER A 99 13.08 4.65 0.10
N VAL A 100 14.24 4.34 -0.49
CA VAL A 100 15.43 5.20 -0.45
C VAL A 100 15.17 6.54 -1.12
N ARG A 101 14.50 6.57 -2.28
CA ARG A 101 14.11 7.83 -2.93
C ARG A 101 13.20 8.69 -2.05
N THR A 102 12.19 8.07 -1.44
CA THR A 102 11.25 8.76 -0.54
C THR A 102 11.97 9.32 0.69
N PHE A 103 12.91 8.56 1.25
CA PHE A 103 13.74 9.01 2.36
C PHE A 103 14.57 10.24 1.99
N LEU A 104 15.28 10.19 0.86
CA LEU A 104 16.14 11.29 0.41
C LEU A 104 15.34 12.57 0.13
N GLU A 105 14.17 12.46 -0.51
CA GLU A 105 13.29 13.61 -0.74
C GLU A 105 12.84 14.25 0.57
N ARG A 106 12.39 13.45 1.53
CA ARG A 106 11.95 13.94 2.85
C ARG A 106 13.11 14.49 3.66
N PHE A 107 14.30 13.90 3.53
CA PHE A 107 15.52 14.41 4.13
C PHE A 107 15.86 15.81 3.60
N ASP A 108 15.75 16.03 2.29
CA ASP A 108 16.00 17.35 1.67
C ASP A 108 14.97 18.38 2.12
N GLN A 109 13.68 18.02 2.17
CA GLN A 109 12.62 18.88 2.72
C GLN A 109 12.88 19.25 4.19
N MET A 110 13.28 18.27 5.00
CA MET A 110 13.66 18.46 6.39
C MET A 110 14.87 19.40 6.52
N ALA A 111 15.92 19.17 5.73
CA ALA A 111 17.15 19.97 5.75
C ALA A 111 16.91 21.43 5.33
N GLN A 112 15.97 21.66 4.42
CA GLN A 112 15.56 23.00 3.98
C GLN A 112 14.56 23.65 4.96
N GLY A 113 14.00 22.89 5.91
CA GLY A 113 12.97 23.36 6.84
C GLY A 113 11.62 23.62 6.14
N ILE A 114 11.37 22.95 5.01
CA ILE A 114 10.14 23.08 4.22
C ILE A 114 9.00 22.33 4.93
N GLY A 115 7.77 22.82 4.79
CA GLY A 115 6.59 22.18 5.37
C GLY A 115 6.62 22.21 6.90
N SER A 116 6.22 21.11 7.54
CA SER A 116 6.09 21.00 9.00
C SER A 116 7.40 20.65 9.75
N TYR A 117 8.55 20.68 9.08
CA TYR A 117 9.85 20.36 9.71
C TYR A 117 10.45 21.53 10.51
N GLY A 118 10.20 22.78 10.09
CA GLY A 118 10.64 23.99 10.81
C GLY A 118 12.13 24.02 11.16
N ALA A 119 12.47 24.65 12.29
CA ALA A 119 13.85 24.75 12.77
C ALA A 119 14.42 23.39 13.27
N GLU A 120 13.56 22.52 13.80
CA GLU A 120 13.95 21.18 14.26
C GLU A 120 14.48 20.31 13.12
N GLY A 121 13.94 20.47 11.90
CA GLY A 121 14.44 19.75 10.72
C GLY A 121 15.92 20.02 10.42
N LYS A 122 16.36 21.28 10.55
CA LYS A 122 17.77 21.65 10.35
C LYS A 122 18.67 21.04 11.43
N GLN A 123 18.23 21.10 12.69
CA GLN A 123 18.96 20.48 13.80
C GLN A 123 19.04 18.96 13.67
N ALA A 124 17.95 18.33 13.20
CA ALA A 124 17.89 16.91 12.93
C ALA A 124 18.88 16.51 11.82
N LYS A 125 18.96 17.29 10.74
CA LYS A 125 19.99 17.13 9.69
C LYS A 125 21.39 17.14 10.28
N ASP A 126 21.74 18.16 11.07
CA ASP A 126 23.08 18.31 11.64
C ASP A 126 23.47 17.12 12.52
N VAL A 127 22.50 16.60 13.30
CA VAL A 127 22.72 15.41 14.12
C VAL A 127 22.91 14.16 13.23
N LEU A 128 22.13 13.97 12.17
CA LEU A 128 22.30 12.84 11.25
C LEU A 128 23.65 12.89 10.51
N VAL A 129 24.09 14.08 10.10
CA VAL A 129 25.43 14.30 9.52
C VAL A 129 26.51 13.92 10.53
N SER A 130 26.36 14.30 11.81
CA SER A 130 27.29 13.88 12.88
C SER A 130 27.30 12.37 13.16
N ARG A 131 26.31 11.62 12.65
CA ARG A 131 26.23 10.16 12.71
C ARG A 131 26.77 9.47 11.45
N GLY A 132 27.29 10.25 10.49
CA GLY A 132 27.93 9.75 9.28
C GLY A 132 27.05 9.79 8.03
N LEU A 133 25.79 10.22 8.13
CA LEU A 133 24.92 10.42 6.97
C LEU A 133 25.28 11.76 6.29
N THR A 134 26.48 11.82 5.70
CA THR A 134 27.05 13.01 5.07
C THR A 134 26.47 13.24 3.68
N ASP A 135 26.72 14.43 3.11
CA ASP A 135 26.30 14.76 1.74
C ASP A 135 26.91 13.79 0.72
N THR A 136 28.11 13.26 0.97
CA THR A 136 28.72 12.20 0.14
C THR A 136 27.85 10.94 0.13
N ILE A 137 27.48 10.42 1.31
CA ILE A 137 26.65 9.21 1.42
C ILE A 137 25.27 9.40 0.79
N LEU A 138 24.70 10.59 0.92
CA LEU A 138 23.42 10.94 0.29
C LEU A 138 23.54 11.01 -1.24
N ASN A 139 24.63 11.58 -1.75
CA ASN A 139 24.89 11.67 -3.18
C ASN A 139 25.19 10.29 -3.80
N ASP A 140 25.88 9.41 -3.08
CA ASP A 140 26.10 8.03 -3.52
C ASP A 140 24.75 7.31 -3.72
N ALA A 141 23.82 7.43 -2.78
CA ALA A 141 22.47 6.87 -2.93
C ALA A 141 21.69 7.49 -4.10
N ARG A 142 21.82 8.80 -4.34
CA ARG A 142 21.22 9.46 -5.51
C ARG A 142 21.79 8.91 -6.82
N ALA A 143 23.11 8.71 -6.90
CA ALA A 143 23.75 8.14 -8.07
C ALA A 143 23.27 6.71 -8.35
N LEU A 144 23.11 5.88 -7.31
CA LEU A 144 22.53 4.55 -7.44
C LEU A 144 21.09 4.61 -7.99
N LEU A 145 20.26 5.53 -7.48
CA LEU A 145 18.89 5.73 -7.97
C LEU A 145 18.84 6.22 -9.44
N GLU A 146 19.77 7.09 -9.85
CA GLU A 146 19.88 7.51 -11.25
C GLU A 146 20.23 6.35 -12.17
N ASN A 147 21.14 5.47 -11.74
CA ASN A 147 21.52 4.30 -12.53
C ASN A 147 20.34 3.34 -12.72
N VAL A 148 19.52 3.12 -11.68
CA VAL A 148 18.24 2.40 -11.80
C VAL A 148 17.30 3.09 -12.80
N GLY A 149 17.25 4.42 -12.82
CA GLY A 149 16.42 5.20 -13.75
C GLY A 149 16.91 5.18 -15.21
N LYS A 150 18.22 5.28 -15.45
CA LYS A 150 18.83 5.29 -16.80
C LYS A 150 18.68 3.93 -17.50
N ILE A 151 18.78 2.83 -16.76
CA ILE A 151 18.55 1.48 -17.29
C ILE A 151 17.11 1.33 -17.81
N ALA A 152 16.14 2.04 -17.24
CA ALA A 152 14.74 2.01 -17.67
C ALA A 152 14.46 2.84 -18.95
N VAL A 153 15.32 3.82 -19.29
CA VAL A 153 15.06 4.80 -20.39
C VAL A 153 15.79 4.46 -21.69
N SER A 154 16.94 3.78 -21.67
CA SER A 154 17.78 3.53 -22.86
C SER A 154 17.27 2.43 -23.83
N LYS A 155 15.97 2.20 -23.97
CA LYS A 155 15.44 1.08 -24.79
C LYS A 155 14.79 1.51 -26.11
N GLU A 156 15.30 0.96 -27.21
CA GLU A 156 14.72 0.93 -28.57
C GLU A 156 13.55 -0.09 -28.66
N PRO A 157 12.55 0.05 -29.56
CA PRO A 157 11.24 -0.61 -29.42
C PRO A 157 11.31 -2.14 -29.40
N ALA A 158 10.64 -2.76 -28.42
CA ALA A 158 10.51 -4.21 -28.30
C ALA A 158 9.58 -4.83 -29.37
N ALA A 159 9.86 -6.08 -29.75
CA ALA A 159 9.09 -6.86 -30.74
C ALA A 159 7.63 -7.16 -30.31
N PRO A 160 6.74 -7.56 -31.26
CA PRO A 160 5.33 -7.81 -30.98
C PRO A 160 5.08 -8.98 -29.99
N GLN A 161 4.08 -8.76 -29.15
CA GLN A 161 3.70 -9.54 -27.95
C GLN A 161 2.87 -10.80 -28.23
N ASP A 162 2.87 -11.77 -27.31
CA ASP A 162 1.86 -12.86 -27.24
C ASP A 162 0.76 -12.51 -26.21
N PRO A 163 -0.46 -12.11 -26.66
CA PRO A 163 -1.56 -11.71 -25.78
C PRO A 163 -2.02 -12.81 -24.81
N LYS A 164 -1.82 -14.08 -25.17
CA LYS A 164 -2.27 -15.22 -24.36
C LYS A 164 -1.47 -15.38 -23.07
N ALA A 165 -0.20 -15.00 -23.09
CA ALA A 165 0.65 -15.05 -21.90
C ALA A 165 0.22 -14.00 -20.85
N ILE A 166 -0.19 -12.82 -21.31
CA ILE A 166 -0.71 -11.72 -20.46
C ILE A 166 -2.00 -12.16 -19.79
N GLU A 167 -2.96 -12.63 -20.60
CA GLU A 167 -4.27 -13.07 -20.12
C GLU A 167 -4.17 -14.22 -19.12
N LYS A 168 -3.29 -15.20 -19.38
CA LYS A 168 -3.07 -16.33 -18.46
C LYS A 168 -2.56 -15.87 -17.09
N ALA A 169 -1.53 -15.02 -17.06
CA ALA A 169 -0.96 -14.54 -15.81
C ALA A 169 -1.97 -13.73 -14.98
N GLU A 170 -2.79 -12.90 -15.64
CA GLU A 170 -3.85 -12.13 -14.97
C GLU A 170 -4.94 -13.04 -14.39
N ASN A 171 -5.33 -14.08 -15.12
CA ASN A 171 -6.33 -15.04 -14.67
C ASN A 171 -5.84 -15.85 -13.46
N GLU A 172 -4.59 -16.31 -13.46
CA GLU A 172 -4.01 -17.05 -12.33
C GLU A 172 -3.92 -16.16 -11.08
N LEU A 173 -3.49 -14.91 -11.25
CA LEU A 173 -3.47 -13.93 -10.17
C LEU A 173 -4.88 -13.65 -9.61
N TRP A 174 -5.87 -13.53 -10.49
CA TRP A 174 -7.25 -13.26 -10.12
C TRP A 174 -7.90 -14.45 -9.39
N ALA A 175 -7.66 -15.67 -9.85
CA ALA A 175 -8.14 -16.89 -9.21
C ALA A 175 -7.61 -17.02 -7.78
N TRP A 176 -6.30 -16.86 -7.59
CA TRP A 176 -5.68 -16.86 -6.27
C TRP A 176 -6.26 -15.77 -5.36
N TYR A 177 -6.48 -14.56 -5.87
CA TYR A 177 -7.08 -13.47 -5.10
C TYR A 177 -8.53 -13.77 -4.69
N LEU A 178 -9.34 -14.32 -5.59
CA LEU A 178 -10.73 -14.65 -5.31
C LEU A 178 -10.84 -15.70 -4.20
N GLU A 179 -10.06 -16.77 -4.29
CA GLU A 179 -10.02 -17.83 -3.28
C GLU A 179 -9.70 -17.25 -1.90
N TRP A 180 -8.54 -16.61 -1.77
CA TRP A 180 -8.08 -16.14 -0.47
C TRP A 180 -8.87 -14.96 0.07
N SER A 181 -9.48 -14.12 -0.80
CA SER A 181 -10.34 -13.03 -0.35
C SER A 181 -11.68 -13.53 0.20
N GLN A 182 -12.25 -14.61 -0.35
CA GLN A 182 -13.45 -15.23 0.18
C GLN A 182 -13.18 -15.87 1.54
N ILE A 183 -12.08 -16.63 1.65
CA ILE A 183 -11.66 -17.24 2.91
C ILE A 183 -11.37 -16.17 3.96
N ALA A 184 -10.66 -15.09 3.61
CA ALA A 184 -10.34 -14.01 4.54
C ALA A 184 -11.58 -13.29 5.11
N ARG A 185 -12.66 -13.17 4.33
CA ARG A 185 -13.92 -12.58 4.80
C ARG A 185 -14.64 -13.46 5.82
N ILE A 186 -14.44 -14.77 5.77
CA ILE A 186 -15.02 -15.74 6.72
C ILE A 186 -14.12 -15.86 7.95
N ALA A 187 -12.81 -15.97 7.75
CA ALA A 187 -11.81 -16.16 8.80
C ALA A 187 -11.63 -14.93 9.69
N VAL A 188 -11.74 -13.72 9.12
CA VAL A 188 -11.48 -12.47 9.83
C VAL A 188 -12.79 -11.76 10.14
N THR A 189 -13.23 -11.86 11.39
CA THR A 189 -14.51 -11.27 11.85
C THR A 189 -14.34 -9.84 12.40
N GLN A 190 -13.12 -9.46 12.79
CA GLN A 190 -12.87 -8.13 13.37
C GLN A 190 -12.83 -7.05 12.29
N ARG A 191 -13.70 -6.05 12.41
CA ARG A 191 -13.82 -4.92 11.46
C ARG A 191 -12.50 -4.16 11.25
N ALA A 192 -11.67 -4.03 12.28
CA ALA A 192 -10.36 -3.38 12.18
C ALA A 192 -9.39 -4.15 11.28
N LEU A 193 -9.39 -5.49 11.38
CA LEU A 193 -8.54 -6.37 10.55
C LEU A 193 -9.08 -6.44 9.10
N LEU A 194 -10.40 -6.44 8.91
CA LEU A 194 -11.02 -6.34 7.58
C LEU A 194 -10.67 -5.02 6.86
N LYS A 195 -10.51 -3.91 7.62
CA LYS A 195 -10.01 -2.64 7.08
C LYS A 195 -8.55 -2.74 6.63
N GLN A 196 -7.71 -3.44 7.39
CA GLN A 196 -6.30 -3.69 7.02
C GLN A 196 -6.20 -4.55 5.74
N LEU A 197 -7.12 -5.50 5.54
CA LEU A 197 -7.22 -6.31 4.32
C LEU A 197 -7.81 -5.55 3.12
N GLY A 198 -8.31 -4.33 3.33
CA GLY A 198 -8.90 -3.49 2.30
C GLY A 198 -10.35 -3.82 1.95
N PHE A 199 -11.06 -4.59 2.79
CA PHE A 199 -12.47 -4.95 2.57
C PHE A 199 -13.47 -3.91 3.06
N VAL A 200 -13.05 -2.99 3.93
CA VAL A 200 -13.90 -1.92 4.47
C VAL A 200 -13.36 -0.57 4.02
N SER A 201 -14.14 0.15 3.19
CA SER A 201 -13.87 1.54 2.85
C SER A 201 -14.38 2.46 3.96
N ASN A 202 -13.59 3.49 4.28
CA ASN A 202 -14.06 4.56 5.15
C ASN A 202 -15.01 5.42 4.30
N ARG A 203 -16.33 5.21 4.41
CA ARG A 203 -17.27 6.23 3.94
C ARG A 203 -17.11 7.43 4.88
N ALA A 204 -16.22 8.35 4.51
CA ALA A 204 -16.15 9.64 5.17
C ALA A 204 -17.53 10.29 5.03
N LYS A 205 -18.10 10.73 6.16
CA LYS A 205 -19.29 11.57 6.18
C LYS A 205 -18.97 12.83 5.36
N SER A 206 -19.47 12.89 4.14
CA SER A 206 -19.72 14.17 3.47
C SER A 206 -20.94 14.78 4.14
N HIS A 207 -20.71 15.98 4.66
CA HIS A 207 -21.58 16.79 5.49
C HIS A 207 -22.94 17.06 4.84
N ALA A 208 -23.96 17.14 5.68
CA ALA A 208 -25.24 17.76 5.42
C ALA A 208 -25.07 19.15 4.79
N VAL A 209 -25.80 19.39 3.70
CA VAL A 209 -26.41 20.69 3.43
C VAL A 209 -27.91 20.41 3.37
N ASP A 210 -28.57 20.91 4.40
CA ASP A 210 -29.97 21.26 4.42
C ASP A 210 -30.22 22.32 3.35
N ASP A 211 -31.14 22.07 2.45
CA ASP A 211 -32.01 23.08 1.87
C ASP A 211 -33.22 22.34 1.29
N GLY A 212 -34.37 22.55 1.93
CA GLY A 212 -35.64 22.03 1.49
C GLY A 212 -36.13 22.75 0.24
N GLU A 213 -36.88 22.02 -0.58
CA GLU A 213 -38.07 22.58 -1.21
C GLU A 213 -39.06 21.46 -1.51
N GLU A 214 -40.26 21.68 -0.98
CA GLU A 214 -41.49 20.93 -1.11
C GLU A 214 -42.11 21.22 -2.48
N THR A 215 -42.47 20.18 -3.24
CA THR A 215 -43.61 20.28 -4.15
C THR A 215 -44.43 19.00 -4.10
N ASP A 216 -45.54 19.15 -3.40
CA ASP A 216 -46.81 18.47 -3.54
C ASP A 216 -47.18 18.22 -5.02
N ASP A 217 -47.59 16.99 -5.33
CA ASP A 217 -48.49 16.73 -6.45
C ASP A 217 -49.32 15.47 -6.15
N GLU A 218 -50.58 15.73 -5.83
CA GLU A 218 -51.62 14.79 -5.44
C GLU A 218 -52.35 14.19 -6.68
N VAL A 219 -52.49 12.85 -6.70
CA VAL A 219 -53.58 11.95 -7.20
C VAL A 219 -53.97 11.87 -8.72
N PRO A 220 -54.72 10.83 -9.22
CA PRO A 220 -55.38 9.68 -8.54
C PRO A 220 -55.48 8.27 -9.23
N VAL A 221 -56.01 7.28 -8.45
CA VAL A 221 -56.72 5.98 -8.72
C VAL A 221 -56.01 4.85 -9.51
N ALA A 222 -56.13 3.53 -9.23
CA ALA A 222 -57.21 2.75 -8.61
C ALA A 222 -56.82 1.33 -8.11
N GLY A 223 -57.56 0.85 -7.10
CA GLY A 223 -57.86 -0.56 -6.79
C GLY A 223 -57.17 -1.10 -5.53
N GLY A 224 -57.82 -1.46 -4.41
CA GLY A 224 -59.22 -1.67 -4.11
C GLY A 224 -59.38 -2.97 -3.30
N LEU A 225 -59.64 -2.83 -1.99
CA LEU A 225 -60.26 -3.80 -1.05
C LEU A 225 -59.42 -5.02 -0.60
N ALA A 226 -59.46 -5.52 0.64
CA ALA A 226 -60.06 -5.11 1.91
C ALA A 226 -59.43 -5.98 3.03
N LYS A 227 -59.32 -5.42 4.25
CA LYS A 227 -59.02 -6.14 5.52
C LYS A 227 -60.31 -6.79 6.08
N PRO A 228 -60.20 -7.81 6.94
CA PRO A 228 -61.16 -7.94 8.04
C PRO A 228 -60.53 -7.89 9.44
N ALA A 229 -61.41 -7.59 10.39
CA ALA A 229 -61.22 -7.08 11.73
C ALA A 229 -60.72 -8.09 12.78
N ILE A 230 -60.16 -7.54 13.85
CA ILE A 230 -59.92 -8.15 15.15
C ILE A 230 -61.21 -8.03 15.98
N PRO A 231 -61.62 -9.04 16.77
CA PRO A 231 -62.52 -8.85 17.89
C PRO A 231 -61.78 -8.88 19.24
N VAL A 232 -62.33 -8.07 20.14
CA VAL A 232 -61.90 -7.67 21.48
C VAL A 232 -62.04 -8.79 22.52
N ALA A 233 -61.18 -8.74 23.56
CA ALA A 233 -61.16 -9.62 24.74
C ALA A 233 -62.38 -9.44 25.67
N PRO A 234 -62.53 -10.34 26.66
CA PRO A 234 -62.90 -9.88 28.00
C PRO A 234 -61.96 -10.41 29.10
N ASN A 235 -61.69 -9.54 30.07
CA ASN A 235 -61.12 -9.83 31.39
C ASN A 235 -61.92 -10.91 32.13
N VAL A 236 -61.21 -11.88 32.73
CA VAL A 236 -61.35 -12.31 34.15
C VAL A 236 -59.97 -12.75 34.64
#